data_AF-A0A7C7JKJ7-F1
#
_entry.id   AF-A0A7C7JKJ7-F1
#
_cell.length_a   1.000
_cell.length_b   1.000
_cell.length_c   1.000
_cell.angle_alpha   90.00
_cell.angle_beta   90.00
_cell.angle_gamma   90.00
#
_symmetry.space_group_name_H-M   'P 1'
#
loop_
_entity.id
_entity.type
_entity.pdbx_description
1 polymer ?
#
loop_
_entity_poly.entity_id
_entity_poly.type
_entity_poly.pdbx_seq_one_letter_code
_entity_poly.pdbx_strand_id
1 'polypeptide(L)' 'MGVVVWQSAFLGDLVLTTNLLLNLERAFPEEVIKLVARPFAVELFKNWERVEVIPLEKTLRGTWRGYPFH' A
#
# COMPACT_ATOMS: atom_id res chain seq x y z
N MET A 1 -4.32 15.60 -6.85
CA MET A 1 -4.08 14.43 -7.74
C MET A 1 -4.30 13.21 -6.85
N GLY A 2 -3.92 11.99 -7.22
CA GLY A 2 -3.89 10.88 -6.26
C GLY A 2 -2.92 9.80 -6.73
N VAL A 3 -2.11 9.26 -5.82
CA VAL A 3 -1.12 8.23 -6.13
C VAL A 3 -1.54 6.92 -5.46
N VAL A 4 -1.76 5.90 -6.28
CA VAL A 4 -2.08 4.55 -5.82
C VAL A 4 -1.00 3.60 -6.34
N VAL A 5 -0.37 2.86 -5.44
CA VAL A 5 0.56 1.78 -5.76
C VAL A 5 -0.15 0.46 -5.48
N TRP A 6 -0.38 -0.33 -6.52
CA TRP A 6 -0.93 -1.67 -6.36
C TRP A 6 0.22 -2.67 -6.27
N GLN A 7 0.42 -3.26 -5.09
CA GLN A 7 1.40 -4.31 -4.89
C GLN A 7 0.86 -5.47 -4.05
N SER A 8 0.25 -6.45 -4.73
CA SER A 8 -0.36 -7.63 -4.10
C SER A 8 0.58 -8.84 -3.94
N ALA A 9 1.88 -8.63 -4.09
CA ALA A 9 2.92 -9.67 -4.07
C ALA A 9 3.40 -10.02 -2.65
N PHE A 10 4.47 -10.81 -2.52
CA PHE A 10 4.96 -11.33 -1.24
C PHE A 10 5.85 -10.30 -0.51
N LEU A 11 6.28 -10.61 0.72
CA LEU A 11 7.05 -9.69 1.56
C LEU A 11 8.31 -9.14 0.86
N GLY A 12 9.04 -9.97 0.12
CA GLY A 12 10.24 -9.53 -0.60
C GLY A 12 9.95 -8.43 -1.62
N ASP A 13 8.83 -8.53 -2.35
CA ASP A 13 8.41 -7.53 -3.34
C ASP A 13 8.02 -6.21 -2.67
N LEU A 14 7.41 -6.26 -1.48
CA LEU A 14 7.07 -5.07 -0.69
C LEU A 14 8.32 -4.35 -0.19
N VAL A 15 9.36 -5.10 0.23
CA VAL A 15 10.64 -4.51 0.61
C VAL A 15 11.26 -3.75 -0.57
N LEU A 16 11.24 -4.33 -1.78
CA LEU A 16 11.75 -3.67 -2.98
C LEU A 16 10.90 -2.43 -3.37
N THR A 17 9.60 -2.47 -3.09
CA THR A 17 8.67 -1.37 -3.36
C THR A 17 8.94 -0.14 -2.48
N THR A 18 9.60 -0.30 -1.33
CA THR A 18 10.03 0.81 -0.44
C THR A 18 10.74 1.93 -1.20
N ASN A 19 11.65 1.61 -2.12
CA ASN A 19 12.37 2.62 -2.90
C ASN A 19 11.45 3.42 -3.83
N LEU A 20 10.41 2.77 -4.38
CA LEU A 20 9.40 3.45 -5.18
C LEU A 20 8.60 4.41 -4.29
N LEU A 21 8.15 3.96 -3.12
CA LEU A 21 7.39 4.79 -2.17
C LEU A 21 8.18 6.04 -1.75
N LEU A 22 9.46 5.90 -1.42
CA LEU A 22 10.34 7.04 -1.10
C LEU A 22 10.46 8.04 -2.26
N ASN A 23 10.58 7.55 -3.49
CA ASN A 23 10.67 8.41 -4.67
C ASN A 23 9.34 9.13 -4.95
N LEU A 24 8.22 8.44 -4.75
CA LEU A 24 6.89 9.04 -4.89
C LEU A 24 6.64 10.12 -3.84
N GLU A 25 7.07 9.93 -2.60
CA GLU A 25 6.94 10.96 -1.55
C GLU A 25 7.69 12.25 -1.91
N ARG A 26 8.85 12.11 -2.55
CA ARG A 26 9.67 13.24 -3.01
C ARG A 26 9.06 13.92 -4.24
N ALA A 27 8.53 13.14 -5.17
CA ALA A 27 7.93 13.65 -6.40
C ALA A 27 6.56 14.29 -6.17
N PHE A 28 5.82 13.82 -5.17
CA PHE A 28 4.47 14.27 -4.82
C PHE A 28 4.42 14.64 -3.33
N PRO A 29 5.06 15.74 -2.89
CA PRO A 29 5.26 16.04 -1.47
C PRO A 29 3.98 16.33 -0.67
N GLU A 30 2.88 16.64 -1.34
CA GLU A 30 1.60 16.98 -0.69
C GLU A 30 0.60 15.81 -0.66
N GLU A 31 0.87 14.73 -1.39
CA GLU A 31 -0.09 13.62 -1.56
C GLU A 31 0.16 12.50 -0.55
N VAL A 32 -0.91 11.87 -0.06
CA VAL A 32 -0.81 10.59 0.66
C VAL A 32 -0.75 9.46 -0.36
N ILE A 33 0.27 8.60 -0.27
CA ILE A 33 0.43 7.47 -1.17
C ILE A 33 -0.39 6.31 -0.65
N LYS A 34 -1.31 5.81 -1.47
CA LYS A 34 -2.14 4.65 -1.11
C LYS A 34 -1.50 3.37 -1.63
N LEU A 35 -1.09 2.48 -0.74
CA LEU A 35 -0.50 1.19 -1.06
C LEU A 35 -1.55 0.08 -0.92
N VAL A 36 -2.02 -0.47 -2.04
CA VAL A 36 -2.87 -1.66 -2.02
C VAL A 36 -1.99 -2.90 -1.88
N ALA A 37 -2.06 -3.57 -0.74
CA ALA A 37 -1.17 -4.69 -0.41
C ALA A 37 -1.86 -5.74 0.45
N ARG A 38 -1.18 -6.86 0.72
CA ARG A 38 -1.71 -7.92 1.60
C ARG A 38 -1.89 -7.39 3.03
N PRO A 39 -2.80 -7.97 3.84
CA PRO A 39 -3.11 -7.46 5.18
C PRO A 39 -1.90 -7.28 6.11
N PHE A 40 -0.88 -8.14 6.01
CA PHE A 40 0.34 -8.02 6.82
C PHE A 40 1.15 -6.74 6.52
N ALA A 41 0.95 -6.11 5.36
CA ALA A 41 1.63 -4.88 4.99
C ALA A 41 1.19 -3.69 5.86
N VAL A 42 -0.01 -3.74 6.46
CA VAL A 42 -0.49 -2.69 7.37
C VAL A 42 0.50 -2.52 8.53
N GLU A 43 0.89 -3.62 9.18
CA GLU A 43 1.88 -3.59 10.26
C GLU A 43 3.28 -3.22 9.78
N LEU A 44 3.65 -3.63 8.56
CA LEU A 44 4.96 -3.33 7.98
C LEU A 44 5.17 -1.83 7.76
N PHE A 45 4.12 -1.11 7.35
CA PHE A 45 4.20 0.31 6.99
C PHE A 45 3.52 1.26 7.99
N LYS A 46 3.05 0.77 9.14
CA LYS A 46 2.26 1.56 10.12
C LYS A 46 2.90 2.86 10.63
N ASN A 47 4.23 2.94 10.62
CA ASN A 47 4.97 4.12 11.11
C ASN A 47 5.34 5.09 9.98
N TRP A 48 4.89 4.85 8.75
CA TRP A 48 5.20 5.69 7.61
C TRP A 48 4.04 6.63 7.34
N GLU A 49 4.14 7.86 7.85
CA GLU A 49 3.02 8.82 7.94
C GLU A 49 2.30 9.09 6.62
N ARG A 50 3.02 9.09 5.49
CA ARG A 50 2.45 9.42 4.18
C ARG A 50 2.16 8.20 3.30
N VAL A 51 2.25 6.99 3.87
CA VAL A 51 1.87 5.74 3.18
C VAL A 51 0.67 5.14 3.89
N GLU A 52 -0.49 5.19 3.22
CA GLU A 52 -1.73 4.57 3.68
C GLU A 52 -1.85 3.19 3.05
N VAL A 53 -1.85 2.13 3.87
CA VAL A 53 -2.03 0.77 3.37
C VAL A 53 -3.51 0.43 3.25
N ILE A 54 -3.95 0.06 2.06
CA ILE A 54 -5.27 -0.51 1.78
C ILE A 54 -5.11 -2.04 1.73
N PRO A 55 -5.50 -2.77 2.80
CA PRO A 55 -5.36 -4.22 2.81
C PRO A 55 -6.31 -4.87 1.82
N LEU A 56 -5.76 -5.78 1.02
CA LEU A 56 -6.44 -6.54 0.01
C LEU A 56 -6.75 -7.94 0.55
N GLU A 57 -8.01 -8.18 0.89
CA GLU A 57 -8.47 -9.50 1.30
C GLU A 57 -9.00 -10.29 0.10
N LYS A 58 -8.58 -11.55 0.00
CA LYS A 58 -9.13 -12.49 -0.98
C LYS A 58 -10.42 -13.07 -0.39
N THR A 59 -11.54 -12.86 -1.05
CA THR A 59 -12.81 -13.47 -0.65
C THR A 59 -12.82 -14.96 -0.99
N LEU A 60 -13.69 -15.73 -0.33
CA LEU A 60 -13.90 -17.17 -0.59
C LEU A 60 -14.30 -17.48 -2.05
N ARG A 61 -14.79 -16.48 -2.81
CA ARG A 61 -15.14 -16.60 -4.23
C ARG A 61 -13.99 -16.24 -5.17
N GLY A 62 -12.79 -15.99 -4.65
CA GLY A 62 -11.61 -15.62 -5.43
C GLY A 62 -11.57 -14.15 -5.88
N THR A 63 -12.51 -13.31 -5.42
CA THR A 63 -12.50 -11.87 -5.71
C THR A 63 -11.69 -11.11 -4.65
N TRP A 64 -11.23 -9.90 -4.98
CA TRP A 64 -10.48 -9.05 -4.06
C TRP A 64 -11.37 -7.96 -3.50
N ARG A 65 -11.31 -7.72 -2.19
CA ARG A 65 -12.04 -6.64 -1.52
C ARG A 65 -11.05 -5.77 -0.75
N GLY A 66 -11.03 -4.48 -1.06
CA GLY A 66 -10.36 -3.46 -0.26
C GLY A 66 -11.36 -2.84 0.71
N TYR A 67 -10.94 -2.63 1.96
CA TYR A 67 -11.73 -1.90 2.95
C TYR A 67 -11.18 -0.48 3.11
N PRO A 68 -11.99 0.58 2.92
CA PRO A 68 -11.64 1.90 3.43
C PRO A 68 -11.82 1.86 4.96
N PHE A 69 -10.76 2.17 5.71
CA PHE A 69 -10.91 2.42 7.15
C PHE A 69 -11.46 3.85 7.35
N HIS A 70 -12.35 3.99 8.35
CA HIS A 70 -12.95 5.25 8.79
C HIS A 70 -12.07 5.99 9.78
#